data_AF-A0A1G6XJS9-F1
#
_entry.id   AF-A0A1G6XJS9-F1
#
_cell.length_a   1.000
_cell.length_b   1.000
_cell.length_c   1.000
_cell.angle_alpha   90.00
_cell.angle_beta   90.00
_cell.angle_gamma   90.00
#
_symmetry.space_group_name_H-M   'P 1'
#
loop_
_entity.id
_entity.type
_entity.pdbx_description
1 polymer ?
#
loop_
_entity_poly.entity_id
_entity_poly.type
_entity_poly.pdbx_seq_one_letter_code
_entity_poly.pdbx_strand_id
1 'polypeptide(L)'
;MQQQLINLNPDLKQLWDEGYDLEICGGHLLVHRIPFVNSDKQIKYGIFVCALTLASSTRVGRPQDHTVYFCGETPCNINGVPLTAIINNSTTQRLTETITVNHYFSSKPPSGYYNNYYDKIRTYAEILSAQAKSIDGGVTARPKRIKAA
;
A
#
# COMPACT_ATOMS: atom_id res chain seq x y z
N MET A 1 -4.25 -20.16 5.18
CA MET A 1 -4.00 -19.77 3.77
C MET A 1 -3.15 -18.51 3.65
N GLN A 2 -3.54 -17.35 4.23
CA GLN A 2 -2.75 -16.11 4.18
C GLN A 2 -1.31 -16.27 4.67
N GLN A 3 -1.10 -16.82 5.87
CA GLN A 3 0.25 -17.01 6.41
C GLN A 3 1.11 -17.93 5.53
N GLN A 4 0.51 -18.93 4.89
CA GLN A 4 1.21 -19.81 3.96
C GLN A 4 1.65 -19.06 2.70
N LEU A 5 0.76 -18.24 2.11
CA LEU A 5 1.12 -17.39 0.98
C LEU A 5 2.23 -16.40 1.34
N ILE A 6 2.13 -15.73 2.49
CA ILE A 6 3.16 -14.79 2.94
C ILE A 6 4.50 -15.50 3.14
N ASN A 7 4.51 -16.66 3.82
CA ASN A 7 5.75 -17.37 4.13
C ASN A 7 6.43 -18.00 2.90
N LEU A 8 5.66 -18.44 1.90
CA LEU A 8 6.19 -19.12 0.72
C LEU A 8 6.60 -18.17 -0.41
N ASN A 9 6.32 -16.88 -0.29
CA ASN A 9 6.66 -15.87 -1.29
C ASN A 9 7.65 -14.86 -0.69
N PRO A 10 8.93 -14.87 -1.10
CA PRO A 10 9.98 -14.08 -0.46
C PRO A 10 9.70 -12.57 -0.40
N ASP A 11 9.04 -12.01 -1.41
CA ASP A 11 8.69 -10.59 -1.48
C ASP A 11 7.59 -10.21 -0.47
N LEU A 12 6.55 -11.02 -0.33
CA LEU A 12 5.53 -10.83 0.70
C LEU A 12 6.10 -11.09 2.10
N LYS A 13 6.95 -12.12 2.25
CA LYS A 13 7.64 -12.41 3.50
C LYS A 13 8.53 -11.25 3.92
N GLN A 14 9.23 -10.63 2.99
CA GLN A 14 10.08 -9.48 3.28
C GLN A 14 9.26 -8.28 3.78
N LEU A 15 8.12 -7.96 3.12
CA LEU A 15 7.21 -6.93 3.64
C LEU A 15 6.74 -7.27 5.06
N TRP A 16 6.36 -8.51 5.31
CA TRP A 16 5.93 -8.96 6.62
C TRP A 16 7.02 -8.82 7.69
N ASP A 17 8.23 -9.29 7.39
CA ASP A 17 9.38 -9.26 8.29
C ASP A 17 9.85 -7.82 8.56
N GLU A 18 9.72 -6.92 7.58
CA GLU A 18 9.99 -5.48 7.76
C GLU A 18 8.91 -4.75 8.57
N GLY A 19 7.80 -5.42 8.90
CA GLY A 19 6.76 -4.91 9.79
C GLY A 19 5.56 -4.25 9.10
N TYR A 20 5.36 -4.51 7.80
CA TYR A 20 4.12 -4.10 7.13
C TYR A 20 2.92 -4.93 7.61
N ASP A 21 1.77 -4.27 7.73
CA ASP A 21 0.52 -4.91 8.15
C ASP A 21 -0.23 -5.44 6.92
N LEU A 22 0.01 -6.71 6.58
CA LEU A 22 -0.48 -7.34 5.36
C LEU A 22 -1.77 -8.14 5.62
N GLU A 23 -2.71 -8.03 4.69
CA GLU A 23 -3.90 -8.87 4.57
C GLU A 23 -4.05 -9.36 3.13
N ILE A 24 -4.49 -10.60 2.93
CA ILE A 24 -4.86 -11.12 1.61
C ILE A 24 -6.36 -11.41 1.62
N CYS A 25 -7.11 -10.66 0.82
CA CYS A 25 -8.57 -10.71 0.81
C CYS A 25 -9.10 -10.58 -0.61
N GLY A 26 -9.98 -11.50 -1.02
CA GLY A 26 -10.67 -11.43 -2.33
C GLY A 26 -9.73 -11.31 -3.54
N GLY A 27 -8.58 -11.98 -3.54
CA GLY A 27 -7.58 -11.88 -4.63
C GLY A 27 -6.74 -10.59 -4.62
N HIS A 28 -6.77 -9.83 -3.52
CA HIS A 28 -6.00 -8.60 -3.37
C HIS A 28 -5.02 -8.70 -2.21
N LEU A 29 -3.89 -8.03 -2.34
CA LEU A 29 -2.97 -7.69 -1.25
C LEU A 29 -3.39 -6.34 -0.68
N LEU A 30 -3.73 -6.33 0.60
CA LEU A 30 -4.02 -5.14 1.38
C LEU A 30 -2.83 -4.84 2.29
N VAL A 31 -2.41 -3.58 2.34
CA VAL A 31 -1.34 -3.11 3.22
C VAL A 31 -1.87 -1.96 4.06
N HIS A 32 -2.09 -2.25 5.34
CA HIS A 32 -2.74 -1.37 6.29
C HIS A 32 -1.77 -0.38 6.93
N ARG A 33 -2.35 0.64 7.56
CA ARG A 33 -1.63 1.60 8.42
C ARG A 33 -0.51 2.35 7.69
N ILE A 34 -0.75 2.73 6.45
CA ILE A 34 0.17 3.58 5.70
C ILE A 34 -0.06 5.04 6.13
N PRO A 35 0.93 5.71 6.75
CA PRO A 35 0.78 7.10 7.15
C PRO A 35 0.80 8.01 5.91
N PHE A 36 -0.08 8.99 5.92
CA PHE A 36 -0.16 10.04 4.91
C PHE A 36 -0.65 11.35 5.55
N VAL A 37 -0.58 12.46 4.81
CA VAL A 37 -1.09 13.76 5.25
C VAL A 37 -2.38 14.07 4.50
N ASN A 38 -3.43 14.53 5.16
CA ASN A 38 -4.69 14.94 4.51
C ASN A 38 -4.71 16.45 4.18
N SER A 39 -5.81 16.96 3.62
CA SER A 39 -5.97 18.38 3.27
C SER A 39 -5.90 19.33 4.48
N ASP A 40 -6.25 18.84 5.67
CA ASP A 40 -6.17 19.58 6.93
C ASP A 40 -4.77 19.56 7.56
N LYS A 41 -3.77 19.03 6.83
CA LYS A 41 -2.38 18.88 7.29
C LYS A 41 -2.25 17.95 8.49
N GLN A 42 -3.19 17.03 8.65
CA GLN A 42 -3.19 16.02 9.70
C GLN A 42 -2.57 14.72 9.20
N ILE A 43 -1.85 14.02 10.07
CA ILE A 43 -1.39 12.67 9.78
C ILE A 43 -2.57 11.71 9.97
N LYS A 44 -2.86 10.95 8.90
CA LYS A 44 -3.88 9.90 8.86
C LYS A 44 -3.24 8.59 8.41
N TYR A 45 -4.02 7.51 8.47
CA TYR A 45 -3.58 6.18 8.06
C TYR A 45 -4.55 5.59 7.06
N GLY A 46 -4.03 5.06 5.96
CA GLY A 46 -4.82 4.45 4.90
C GLY A 46 -4.36 3.03 4.57
N ILE A 47 -4.98 2.47 3.54
CA ILE A 47 -4.76 1.09 3.10
C ILE A 47 -4.44 1.09 1.62
N PHE A 48 -3.32 0.49 1.22
CA PHE A 48 -3.07 0.15 -0.17
C PHE A 48 -3.80 -1.15 -0.53
N VAL A 49 -4.38 -1.19 -1.72
CA VAL A 49 -5.01 -2.38 -2.28
C VAL A 49 -4.44 -2.64 -3.66
N CYS A 50 -3.83 -3.80 -3.84
CA CYS A 50 -3.25 -4.25 -5.11
C CYS A 50 -3.87 -5.58 -5.52
N ALA A 51 -4.14 -5.78 -6.81
CA ALA A 51 -4.47 -7.11 -7.31
C ALA A 51 -3.30 -8.08 -7.08
N LEU A 52 -3.59 -9.27 -6.55
CA LEU A 52 -2.61 -10.31 -6.29
C LEU A 52 -2.60 -11.32 -7.44
N THR A 53 -1.55 -11.31 -8.25
CA THR A 53 -1.31 -12.28 -9.31
C THR A 53 -0.91 -13.61 -8.67
N LEU A 54 -1.67 -14.67 -8.88
CA LEU A 54 -1.30 -16.01 -8.45
C LEU A 54 -0.68 -16.78 -9.62
N ALA A 55 0.56 -17.24 -9.43
CA ALA A 55 1.23 -18.17 -10.36
C ALA A 55 0.85 -19.64 -10.05
N SER A 56 0.46 -19.92 -8.81
CA SER A 56 -0.13 -21.20 -8.37
C SER A 56 -0.96 -20.98 -7.11
N SER A 57 -1.50 -22.05 -6.52
CA SER A 57 -2.26 -21.98 -5.26
C SER A 57 -1.46 -21.41 -4.07
N THR A 58 -0.12 -21.44 -4.13
CA THR A 58 0.76 -21.01 -3.03
C THR A 58 1.83 -20.00 -3.44
N ARG A 59 1.91 -19.65 -4.74
CA ARG A 59 2.96 -18.75 -5.26
C ARG A 59 2.34 -17.55 -5.96
N VAL A 60 2.87 -16.37 -5.65
CA VAL A 60 2.52 -15.13 -6.35
C VAL A 60 3.39 -14.96 -7.59
N GLY A 61 2.79 -14.39 -8.62
CA GLY A 61 3.50 -13.89 -9.79
C GLY A 61 3.92 -12.44 -9.62
N ARG A 62 4.47 -11.84 -10.68
CA ARG A 62 4.76 -10.41 -10.73
C ARG A 62 3.46 -9.58 -10.62
N PRO A 63 3.49 -8.37 -10.03
CA PRO A 63 2.41 -7.41 -10.20
C PRO A 63 2.06 -7.19 -11.68
N GLN A 64 0.76 -7.13 -12.01
CA GLN A 64 0.30 -6.95 -13.39
C GLN A 64 0.64 -5.55 -13.94
N ASP A 65 0.64 -4.56 -13.07
CA ASP A 65 0.79 -3.16 -13.41
C ASP A 65 1.59 -2.39 -12.35
N HIS A 66 1.71 -1.08 -12.58
CA HIS A 66 2.38 -0.13 -11.70
C HIS A 66 1.40 0.75 -10.93
N THR A 67 0.14 0.33 -10.77
CA THR A 67 -0.91 1.12 -10.11
C THR A 67 -1.36 0.50 -8.80
N VAL A 68 -1.92 1.31 -7.91
CA VAL A 68 -2.37 0.88 -6.58
C VAL A 68 -3.67 1.60 -6.26
N TYR A 69 -4.66 0.88 -5.75
CA TYR A 69 -5.83 1.52 -5.17
C TYR A 69 -5.55 1.92 -3.73
N PHE A 70 -6.24 2.95 -3.25
CA PHE A 70 -6.06 3.45 -1.89
C PHE A 70 -7.41 3.71 -1.23
N CYS A 71 -7.52 3.24 0.01
CA CYS A 71 -8.62 3.53 0.91
C CYS A 71 -8.15 4.53 1.97
N GLY A 72 -8.88 5.64 2.08
CA GLY A 72 -8.54 6.77 2.94
C GLY A 72 -8.97 8.10 2.32
N GLU A 73 -8.75 9.18 3.06
CA GLU A 73 -8.90 10.55 2.54
C GLU A 73 -7.84 10.85 1.48
N THR A 74 -8.03 11.94 0.72
CA THR A 74 -7.09 12.37 -0.33
C THR A 74 -5.71 12.64 0.26
N PRO A 75 -4.66 11.94 -0.21
CA PRO A 75 -3.33 12.24 0.27
C PRO A 75 -2.76 13.53 -0.30
N CYS A 76 -2.13 14.29 0.59
CA CYS A 76 -1.58 15.60 0.35
C CYS A 76 -0.10 15.66 0.72
N ASN A 77 0.56 16.70 0.25
CA ASN A 77 1.85 17.12 0.77
C ASN A 77 1.69 17.83 2.14
N ILE A 78 2.81 18.20 2.76
CA ILE A 78 2.84 18.90 4.05
C ILE A 78 2.02 20.21 4.09
N ASN A 79 1.77 20.82 2.94
CA ASN A 79 0.99 22.05 2.83
C ASN A 79 -0.52 21.81 2.65
N GLY A 80 -0.97 20.55 2.65
CA GLY A 80 -2.37 20.18 2.42
C GLY A 80 -2.77 20.13 0.94
N VAL A 81 -1.80 20.22 0.02
CA VAL A 81 -2.06 20.16 -1.43
C VAL A 81 -2.05 18.70 -1.89
N PRO A 82 -3.07 18.21 -2.63
CA PRO A 82 -3.12 16.82 -3.11
C PRO A 82 -1.88 16.39 -3.88
N LEU A 83 -1.47 15.13 -3.70
CA LEU A 83 -0.33 14.51 -4.40
C LEU A 83 -0.69 14.13 -5.85
N THR A 84 -1.07 15.10 -6.67
CA THR A 84 -1.52 14.92 -8.07
C THR A 84 -0.49 14.24 -8.97
N ALA A 85 0.79 14.26 -8.59
CA ALA A 85 1.85 13.52 -9.30
C ALA A 85 1.68 12.00 -9.25
N ILE A 86 0.98 11.47 -8.23
CA ILE A 86 0.68 10.03 -8.12
C ILE A 86 -0.81 9.72 -8.18
N ILE A 87 -1.69 10.67 -7.82
CA ILE A 87 -3.14 10.47 -7.87
C ILE A 87 -3.58 10.50 -9.33
N ASN A 88 -3.96 9.34 -9.86
CA ASN A 88 -4.53 9.22 -11.20
C ASN A 88 -6.01 9.64 -11.19
N ASN A 89 -6.79 9.16 -10.22
CA ASN A 89 -8.14 9.65 -9.96
C ASN A 89 -8.58 9.40 -8.51
N SER A 90 -9.70 10.01 -8.12
CA SER A 90 -10.32 9.92 -6.79
C SER A 90 -11.76 9.41 -6.88
N THR A 91 -11.99 8.39 -7.71
CA THR A 91 -13.31 7.76 -7.82
C THR A 91 -13.47 6.71 -6.73
N THR A 92 -14.53 6.84 -5.94
CA THR A 92 -14.91 5.77 -5.01
C THR A 92 -15.48 4.60 -5.80
N GLN A 93 -14.89 3.42 -5.63
CA GLN A 93 -15.38 2.20 -6.27
C GLN A 93 -15.35 1.02 -5.30
N ARG A 94 -16.25 0.07 -5.54
CA ARG A 94 -16.31 -1.20 -4.84
C ARG A 94 -15.60 -2.26 -5.68
N LEU A 95 -14.46 -2.77 -5.20
CA LEU A 95 -13.66 -3.80 -5.87
C LEU A 95 -14.20 -5.21 -5.60
N THR A 96 -14.64 -5.44 -4.37
CA THR A 96 -15.23 -6.70 -3.91
C THR A 96 -16.37 -6.38 -2.94
N GLU A 97 -17.05 -7.40 -2.42
CA GLU A 97 -18.08 -7.19 -1.41
C GLU A 97 -17.55 -6.48 -0.14
N THR A 98 -16.27 -6.65 0.19
CA THR A 98 -15.65 -6.14 1.42
C THR A 98 -14.66 -5.00 1.18
N ILE A 99 -14.27 -4.72 -0.06
CA ILE A 99 -13.23 -3.74 -0.39
C ILE A 99 -13.83 -2.58 -1.19
N THR A 100 -13.88 -1.40 -0.55
CA THR A 100 -14.19 -0.12 -1.18
C THR A 100 -12.95 0.77 -1.13
N VAL A 101 -12.59 1.37 -2.25
CA VAL A 101 -11.41 2.24 -2.39
C VAL A 101 -11.84 3.62 -2.84
N ASN A 102 -11.08 4.65 -2.48
CA ASN A 102 -11.40 6.06 -2.70
C ASN A 102 -10.55 6.70 -3.79
N HIS A 103 -9.35 6.16 -3.99
CA HIS A 103 -8.38 6.71 -4.93
C HIS A 103 -7.68 5.62 -5.73
N TYR A 104 -7.15 6.03 -6.87
CA TYR A 104 -6.31 5.21 -7.73
C TYR A 104 -5.01 5.93 -8.04
N PHE A 105 -3.89 5.29 -7.76
CA PHE A 105 -2.56 5.86 -7.91
C PHE A 105 -1.79 5.22 -9.05
N SER A 106 -0.89 5.99 -9.66
CA SER A 106 0.05 5.53 -10.68
C SER A 106 1.44 6.11 -10.40
N SER A 107 2.42 5.24 -10.25
CA SER A 107 3.83 5.60 -10.13
C SER A 107 4.63 4.56 -10.89
N LYS A 108 4.96 4.89 -12.14
CA LYS A 108 5.67 3.99 -13.05
C LYS A 108 7.17 4.04 -12.75
N PRO A 109 7.82 2.92 -12.37
CA PRO A 109 9.26 2.91 -12.18
C PRO A 109 9.99 3.10 -13.53
N PRO A 110 11.27 3.49 -13.54
CA PRO A 110 12.04 3.67 -14.78
C PRO A 110 12.10 2.40 -15.65
N SER A 111 12.09 1.21 -15.04
CA SER A 111 11.99 -0.09 -15.73
C SER A 111 10.65 -0.30 -16.45
N GLY A 112 9.64 0.51 -16.14
CA GLY A 112 8.28 0.44 -16.66
C GLY A 112 7.35 -0.53 -15.90
N TYR A 113 7.90 -1.40 -15.05
CA TYR A 113 7.17 -2.37 -14.24
C TYR A 113 7.88 -2.64 -12.90
N TYR A 114 7.12 -3.03 -11.89
CA TYR A 114 7.68 -3.53 -10.63
C TYR A 114 8.04 -5.01 -10.76
N ASN A 115 9.20 -5.40 -10.24
CA ASN A 115 9.67 -6.79 -10.31
C ASN A 115 8.90 -7.72 -9.37
N ASN A 116 8.45 -7.20 -8.23
CA ASN A 116 7.76 -7.96 -7.18
C ASN A 116 6.86 -7.03 -6.35
N TYR A 117 6.09 -7.60 -5.41
CA TYR A 117 5.19 -6.80 -4.56
C TYR A 117 5.93 -5.96 -3.53
N TYR A 118 7.12 -6.39 -3.08
CA TYR A 118 7.94 -5.63 -2.13
C TYR A 118 8.33 -4.26 -2.70
N ASP A 119 8.91 -4.22 -3.90
CA ASP A 119 9.33 -2.99 -4.57
C ASP A 119 8.15 -2.04 -4.78
N LYS A 120 7.00 -2.60 -5.21
CA LYS A 120 5.76 -1.85 -5.44
C LYS A 120 5.25 -1.20 -4.15
N ILE A 121 5.00 -2.00 -3.11
CA ILE A 121 4.45 -1.50 -1.85
C ILE A 121 5.41 -0.53 -1.16
N ARG A 122 6.71 -0.85 -1.14
CA ARG A 122 7.73 0.00 -0.54
C ARG A 122 7.76 1.38 -1.20
N THR A 123 7.76 1.44 -2.52
CA THR A 123 7.78 2.71 -3.28
C THR A 123 6.60 3.61 -2.90
N TYR A 124 5.38 3.07 -2.96
CA TYR A 124 4.18 3.83 -2.60
C TYR A 124 4.15 4.23 -1.12
N ALA A 125 4.58 3.34 -0.23
CA ALA A 125 4.67 3.64 1.19
C ALA A 125 5.67 4.77 1.47
N GLU A 126 6.82 4.78 0.79
CA GLU A 126 7.82 5.85 0.90
C GLU A 126 7.26 7.20 0.45
N ILE A 127 6.56 7.26 -0.70
CA ILE A 127 5.97 8.49 -1.24
C ILE A 127 4.99 9.14 -0.25
N LEU A 128 4.06 8.35 0.30
CA LEU A 128 3.04 8.85 1.23
C LEU A 128 3.64 9.16 2.61
N SER A 129 4.48 8.26 3.13
CA SER A 129 5.07 8.41 4.45
C SER A 129 6.05 9.58 4.51
N ALA A 130 6.69 9.97 3.41
CA ALA A 130 7.62 11.10 3.39
C ALA A 130 6.94 12.41 3.83
N GLN A 131 5.67 12.62 3.43
CA GLN A 131 4.91 13.81 3.81
C GLN A 131 4.57 13.77 5.31
N ALA A 132 4.12 12.62 5.81
CA ALA A 132 3.80 12.45 7.21
C ALA A 132 5.03 12.58 8.12
N LYS A 133 6.16 11.99 7.70
CA LYS A 133 7.45 12.08 8.41
C LYS A 133 8.03 13.49 8.48
N SER A 134 7.67 14.34 7.52
CA SER A 134 8.06 15.75 7.54
C SER A 134 7.31 16.54 8.63
N ILE A 135 6.16 16.04 9.09
CA ILE A 135 5.38 16.60 10.21
C ILE A 135 5.82 15.95 11.53
N ASP A 136 5.94 14.63 11.56
CA ASP A 136 6.36 13.86 12.74
C ASP A 136 7.34 12.76 12.33
N GLY A 137 8.61 12.90 12.70
CA GLY A 137 9.67 11.94 12.37
C GLY A 137 9.50 10.55 12.99
N GLY A 138 8.61 10.38 13.97
CA GLY A 138 8.30 9.10 14.61
C GLY A 138 7.36 8.20 13.81
N VAL A 139 6.66 8.73 12.80
CA VAL A 139 5.65 7.96 12.05
C VAL A 139 6.28 6.95 11.09
N THR A 140 5.63 5.80 10.95
CA THR A 140 6.14 4.68 10.16
C THR A 140 5.02 3.92 9.45
N ALA A 141 5.26 3.52 8.21
CA ALA A 141 4.45 2.55 7.48
C ALA A 141 4.67 1.10 7.95
N ARG A 142 5.57 0.91 8.93
CA ARG A 142 5.97 -0.38 9.48
C ARG A 142 5.68 -0.38 10.97
N PRO A 143 4.39 -0.36 11.37
CA PRO A 143 4.03 -0.45 12.77
C PRO A 143 4.38 -1.87 13.21
N LYS A 144 5.59 -2.06 13.75
CA LYS A 144 6.07 -3.34 14.28
C LYS A 144 4.91 -4.01 15.02
N ARG A 145 4.58 -5.25 14.62
CA ARG A 145 3.48 -6.01 15.22
C ARG A 145 3.69 -6.05 16.74
N ILE A 146 2.82 -5.40 17.49
CA ILE A 146 2.70 -5.68 18.92
C ILE A 146 2.24 -7.14 18.96
N LYS A 147 3.12 -8.05 19.41
CA LYS A 147 2.67 -9.40 19.74
C LYS A 147 1.55 -9.23 20.77
N ALA A 148 0.33 -9.62 20.42
CA ALA A 148 -0.70 -9.81 21.43
C ALA A 148 -0.09 -10.76 22.48
N ALA A 149 0.01 -10.26 23.71
CA ALA A 149 0.49 -11.03 24.86
C ALA A 149 -0.50 -12.14 25.20
#